data_AF-A0A3D4PLN1-F1
#
_entry.id   AF-A0A3D4PLN1-F1
#
_cell.length_a   1.000
_cell.length_b   1.000
_cell.length_c   1.000
_cell.angle_alpha   90.00
_cell.angle_beta   90.00
_cell.angle_gamma   90.00
#
_symmetry.space_group_name_H-M   'P 1'
#
loop_
_entity.id
_entity.type
_entity.pdbx_description
1 polymer ?
#
loop_
_entity_poly.entity_id
_entity_poly.type
_entity_poly.pdbx_seq_one_letter_code
_entity_poly.pdbx_strand_id
1 'polypeptide(L)'
;MFLVTCVTVFGGIMVSAVQAELKAGAAKMDITNRDAAEPPDHLWARALVLSDGETTAVIVTLDVVAIAEIGPIKNDFLPTVRAALKKDLQIDPTRLLVNASHCHGEVCTDVAARTIAVVKQAYEKLEPVRVGWGSGSENRVMENRRLLLKNGKQVDVRHAYSLPADEEVAEIGPVDPEIGVLRLDRLNG
;
A
#
# COMPACT_ATOMS: atom_id res chain seq x y z
N MET A 1 -19.13 -67.26 32.19
CA MET A 1 -19.13 -65.79 32.18
C MET A 1 -17.88 -65.35 31.41
N PHE A 2 -17.98 -65.20 30.09
CA PHE A 2 -16.86 -64.79 29.22
C PHE A 2 -16.94 -63.28 29.04
N LEU A 3 -15.96 -62.56 29.55
CA LEU A 3 -15.82 -61.11 29.39
C LEU A 3 -15.05 -60.86 28.09
N VAL A 4 -15.75 -60.45 27.03
CA VAL A 4 -15.13 -60.01 25.77
C VAL A 4 -14.72 -58.56 25.95
N THR A 5 -13.42 -58.29 25.97
CA THR A 5 -12.88 -56.93 26.00
C THR A 5 -12.79 -56.42 24.56
N CYS A 6 -13.74 -55.57 24.15
CA CYS A 6 -13.63 -54.80 22.91
C CYS A 6 -12.57 -53.69 23.12
N VAL A 7 -11.44 -53.82 22.43
CA VAL A 7 -10.46 -52.74 22.31
C VAL A 7 -10.86 -51.88 21.11
N THR A 8 -11.43 -50.70 21.37
CA THR A 8 -11.69 -49.68 20.36
C THR A 8 -10.41 -48.87 20.12
N VAL A 9 -9.79 -49.08 18.96
CA VAL A 9 -8.67 -48.25 18.50
C VAL A 9 -9.25 -46.99 17.85
N PHE A 10 -9.15 -45.85 18.53
CA PHE A 10 -9.39 -44.54 17.92
C PHE A 10 -8.17 -44.15 17.07
N GLY A 11 -8.21 -44.47 15.78
CA GLY A 11 -7.26 -43.93 14.81
C GLY A 11 -7.61 -42.46 14.52
N GLY A 12 -6.96 -41.55 15.22
CA GLY A 12 -7.02 -40.12 14.90
C GLY A 12 -6.26 -39.86 13.60
N ILE A 13 -6.99 -39.54 12.52
CA ILE A 13 -6.38 -38.95 11.33
C ILE A 13 -5.89 -37.56 11.76
N MET A 14 -4.58 -37.42 11.96
CA MET A 14 -3.97 -36.09 12.02
C MET A 14 -4.04 -35.49 10.62
N VAL A 15 -5.12 -34.76 10.35
CA VAL A 15 -5.13 -33.79 9.27
C VAL A 15 -4.22 -32.66 9.72
N SER A 16 -2.95 -32.70 9.32
CA SER A 16 -2.13 -31.49 9.33
C SER A 16 -2.88 -30.48 8.47
N ALA A 17 -3.35 -29.39 9.05
CA ALA A 17 -3.72 -28.23 8.27
C ALA A 17 -2.47 -27.85 7.48
N VAL A 18 -2.45 -28.13 6.18
CA VAL A 18 -1.48 -27.52 5.28
C VAL A 18 -1.82 -26.04 5.34
N GLN A 19 -1.08 -25.29 6.15
CA GLN A 19 -1.15 -23.84 6.11
C GLN A 19 -0.73 -23.47 4.69
N ALA A 20 -1.69 -23.03 3.90
CA ALA A 20 -1.46 -22.77 2.49
C ALA A 20 -0.32 -21.76 2.35
N GLU A 21 0.65 -22.11 1.50
CA GLU A 21 1.84 -21.32 1.30
C GLU A 21 1.46 -19.94 0.75
N LEU A 22 1.89 -18.86 1.42
CA LEU A 22 1.60 -17.51 0.97
C LEU A 22 2.30 -17.26 -0.36
N LYS A 23 1.53 -16.82 -1.34
CA LYS A 23 2.02 -16.37 -2.64
C LYS A 23 1.96 -14.85 -2.72
N ALA A 24 2.93 -14.28 -3.41
CA ALA A 24 2.92 -12.88 -3.76
C ALA A 24 3.33 -12.68 -5.21
N GLY A 25 2.81 -11.62 -5.80
CA GLY A 25 3.17 -11.17 -7.13
C GLY A 25 3.21 -9.66 -7.15
N ALA A 26 4.23 -9.10 -7.81
CA ALA A 26 4.44 -7.67 -7.86
C ALA A 26 4.65 -7.18 -9.30
N ALA A 27 4.13 -5.99 -9.59
CA ALA A 27 4.32 -5.32 -10.87
C ALA A 27 4.34 -3.80 -10.69
N LYS A 28 4.91 -3.12 -11.68
CA LYS A 28 4.85 -1.66 -11.79
C LYS A 28 4.50 -1.27 -13.22
N MET A 29 3.76 -0.18 -13.36
CA MET A 29 3.37 0.40 -14.64
C MET A 29 3.55 1.91 -14.59
N ASP A 30 4.12 2.46 -15.66
CA ASP A 30 4.34 3.90 -15.79
C ASP A 30 2.98 4.62 -15.90
N ILE A 31 2.78 5.69 -15.15
CA ILE A 31 1.59 6.55 -15.19
C ILE A 31 1.96 8.03 -15.44
N THR A 32 3.18 8.30 -15.88
CA THR A 32 3.68 9.65 -16.18
C THR A 32 2.90 10.27 -17.34
N ASN A 33 2.53 11.55 -17.24
CA ASN A 33 2.10 12.30 -18.41
C ASN A 33 3.31 12.58 -19.32
N ARG A 34 3.45 11.80 -20.39
CA ARG A 34 4.55 11.96 -21.36
C ARG A 34 4.37 13.16 -22.29
N ASP A 35 3.15 13.71 -22.34
CA ASP A 35 2.81 14.85 -23.19
C ASP A 35 2.87 16.19 -22.44
N ALA A 36 3.27 16.18 -21.16
CA ALA A 36 3.48 17.40 -20.39
C ALA A 36 4.60 18.25 -21.01
N ALA A 37 4.47 19.58 -20.92
CA ALA A 37 5.44 20.52 -21.50
C ALA A 37 6.86 20.33 -20.92
N GLU A 38 6.93 19.98 -19.64
CA GLU A 38 8.14 19.49 -18.97
C GLU A 38 7.81 18.11 -18.39
N PRO A 39 8.13 17.02 -19.11
CA PRO A 39 7.81 15.67 -18.65
C PRO A 39 8.47 15.40 -17.29
N PRO A 40 7.69 15.08 -16.24
CA PRO A 40 8.26 14.85 -14.92
C PRO A 40 9.07 13.54 -14.90
N ASP A 41 9.83 13.35 -13.81
CA ASP A 41 10.41 12.05 -13.48
C ASP A 41 9.34 10.95 -13.49
N HIS A 42 9.76 9.70 -13.72
CA HIS A 42 8.82 8.59 -13.86
C HIS A 42 7.91 8.41 -12.64
N LEU A 43 6.61 8.48 -12.87
CA LEU A 43 5.54 8.20 -11.92
C LEU A 43 5.01 6.79 -12.15
N TRP A 44 4.72 6.06 -11.08
CA TRP A 44 4.33 4.65 -11.16
C TRP A 44 3.02 4.34 -10.45
N ALA A 45 2.26 3.44 -11.07
CA ALA A 45 1.36 2.56 -10.35
C ALA A 45 2.13 1.28 -9.98
N ARG A 46 2.18 0.93 -8.70
CA ARG A 46 2.81 -0.29 -8.19
C ARG A 46 1.74 -1.16 -7.55
N ALA A 47 1.70 -2.45 -7.89
CA ALA A 47 0.78 -3.40 -7.30
C ALA A 47 1.53 -4.55 -6.64
N LEU A 48 1.08 -4.92 -5.45
CA LEU A 48 1.42 -6.14 -4.74
C LEU A 48 0.13 -6.94 -4.52
N VAL A 49 0.08 -8.15 -5.07
CA VAL A 49 -1.01 -9.10 -4.88
C VAL A 49 -0.51 -10.18 -3.93
N LEU A 50 -1.31 -10.49 -2.90
CA LEU A 50 -1.04 -11.51 -1.89
C LEU A 50 -2.15 -12.54 -1.94
N SER A 51 -1.82 -13.83 -1.84
CA SER A 51 -2.82 -14.90 -1.78
C SER A 51 -2.38 -16.05 -0.90
N ASP A 52 -3.28 -16.55 -0.06
CA ASP A 52 -3.14 -17.82 0.67
C ASP A 52 -3.89 -18.97 -0.03
N GLY A 53 -4.35 -18.77 -1.27
CA GLY A 53 -5.13 -19.76 -2.03
C GLY A 53 -6.64 -19.74 -1.77
N GLU A 54 -7.11 -19.19 -0.66
CA GLU A 54 -8.54 -18.95 -0.38
C GLU A 54 -8.89 -17.46 -0.51
N THR A 55 -8.01 -16.62 0.00
CA THR A 55 -8.12 -15.17 0.05
C THR A 55 -7.04 -14.52 -0.80
N THR A 56 -7.46 -13.58 -1.63
CA THR A 56 -6.56 -12.69 -2.38
C THR A 56 -6.78 -11.26 -1.95
N ALA A 57 -5.69 -10.58 -1.57
CA ALA A 57 -5.66 -9.17 -1.22
C ALA A 57 -4.71 -8.41 -2.16
N VAL A 58 -5.01 -7.14 -2.39
CA VAL A 58 -4.26 -6.27 -3.31
C VAL A 58 -3.90 -4.97 -2.60
N ILE A 59 -2.61 -4.61 -2.66
CA ILE A 59 -2.09 -3.32 -2.22
C ILE A 59 -1.57 -2.60 -3.47
N VAL A 60 -2.05 -1.38 -3.69
CA VAL A 60 -1.61 -0.51 -4.78
C VAL A 60 -1.06 0.78 -4.20
N THR A 61 0.08 1.22 -4.73
CA THR A 61 0.64 2.55 -4.50
C THR A 61 0.68 3.30 -5.82
N LEU A 62 0.10 4.50 -5.82
CA LEU A 62 0.12 5.41 -6.96
C LEU A 62 0.99 6.62 -6.67
N ASP A 63 1.87 6.97 -7.59
CA ASP A 63 2.58 8.26 -7.57
C ASP A 63 1.64 9.38 -8.04
N VAL A 64 0.75 9.82 -7.13
CA VAL A 64 -0.25 10.88 -7.32
C VAL A 64 -0.41 11.70 -6.04
N VAL A 65 -0.98 12.90 -6.15
CA VAL A 65 -1.25 13.76 -4.98
C VAL A 65 -2.33 13.14 -4.07
N ALA A 66 -3.44 12.69 -4.63
CA ALA A 66 -4.50 12.05 -3.88
C ALA A 66 -5.35 11.16 -4.78
N ILE A 67 -6.23 10.41 -4.15
CA ILE A 67 -7.29 9.64 -4.79
C ILE A 67 -8.58 10.32 -4.40
N ALA A 68 -9.39 10.73 -5.38
CA ALA A 68 -10.57 11.57 -5.16
C ALA A 68 -10.24 12.98 -4.67
N GLU A 69 -11.27 13.84 -4.67
CA GLU A 69 -11.27 15.21 -4.15
C GLU A 69 -10.25 16.18 -4.79
N ILE A 70 -8.96 15.99 -4.50
CA ILE A 70 -7.87 16.85 -4.96
C ILE A 70 -7.03 16.15 -6.04
N GLY A 71 -6.66 16.90 -7.08
CA GLY A 71 -5.77 16.43 -8.13
C GLY A 71 -6.44 15.65 -9.27
N PRO A 72 -5.65 14.84 -10.00
CA PRO A 72 -6.08 14.27 -11.27
C PRO A 72 -6.99 13.04 -11.12
N ILE A 73 -6.88 12.30 -10.02
CA ILE A 73 -7.62 11.05 -9.79
C ILE A 73 -9.05 11.36 -9.30
N LYS A 74 -10.04 10.96 -10.08
CA LYS A 74 -11.45 11.29 -9.85
C LYS A 74 -12.14 10.32 -8.87
N ASN A 75 -13.31 10.72 -8.36
CA ASN A 75 -14.05 9.99 -7.33
C ASN A 75 -14.53 8.59 -7.78
N ASP A 76 -14.67 8.37 -9.07
CA ASP A 76 -15.07 7.10 -9.68
C ASP A 76 -13.91 6.10 -9.83
N PHE A 77 -12.67 6.50 -9.53
CA PHE A 77 -11.49 5.65 -9.63
C PHE A 77 -11.64 4.33 -8.85
N LEU A 78 -11.93 4.41 -7.54
CA LEU A 78 -12.03 3.22 -6.68
C LEU A 78 -13.19 2.29 -7.10
N PRO A 79 -14.42 2.80 -7.35
CA PRO A 79 -15.49 1.97 -7.91
C PRO A 79 -15.10 1.27 -9.22
N THR A 80 -14.45 1.99 -10.13
CA THR A 80 -14.01 1.47 -11.44
C THR A 80 -13.00 0.34 -11.28
N VAL A 81 -11.94 0.55 -10.50
CA VAL A 81 -10.91 -0.47 -10.28
C VAL A 81 -11.50 -1.69 -9.56
N ARG A 82 -12.27 -1.49 -8.49
CA ARG A 82 -12.91 -2.59 -7.75
C ARG A 82 -13.84 -3.43 -8.62
N ALA A 83 -14.67 -2.80 -9.44
CA ALA A 83 -15.57 -3.50 -10.34
C ALA A 83 -14.82 -4.35 -11.36
N ALA A 84 -13.75 -3.80 -11.95
CA ALA A 84 -12.91 -4.52 -12.90
C ALA A 84 -12.19 -5.72 -12.25
N LEU A 85 -11.59 -5.54 -11.07
CA LEU A 85 -10.91 -6.63 -10.36
C LEU A 85 -11.88 -7.72 -9.90
N LYS A 86 -13.08 -7.36 -9.47
CA LYS A 86 -14.12 -8.34 -9.13
C LYS A 86 -14.56 -9.12 -10.36
N LYS A 87 -14.78 -8.45 -11.49
CA LYS A 87 -15.18 -9.11 -12.74
C LYS A 87 -14.10 -10.06 -13.25
N ASP A 88 -12.86 -9.56 -13.34
CA ASP A 88 -11.81 -10.22 -14.11
C ASP A 88 -11.01 -11.23 -13.26
N LEU A 89 -10.82 -10.96 -11.97
CA LEU A 89 -9.99 -11.77 -11.07
C LEU A 89 -10.79 -12.37 -9.89
N GLN A 90 -12.11 -12.12 -9.81
CA GLN A 90 -12.99 -12.56 -8.72
C GLN A 90 -12.58 -12.05 -7.33
N ILE A 91 -11.70 -11.05 -7.25
CA ILE A 91 -11.24 -10.44 -6.00
C ILE A 91 -12.39 -9.64 -5.36
N ASP A 92 -12.63 -9.87 -4.07
CA ASP A 92 -13.61 -9.10 -3.31
C ASP A 92 -13.24 -7.60 -3.32
N PRO A 93 -14.15 -6.68 -3.69
CA PRO A 93 -13.92 -5.24 -3.68
C PRO A 93 -13.36 -4.67 -2.38
N THR A 94 -13.64 -5.31 -1.25
CA THR A 94 -13.16 -4.91 0.09
C THR A 94 -11.69 -5.28 0.34
N ARG A 95 -11.10 -6.14 -0.50
CA ARG A 95 -9.71 -6.63 -0.38
C ARG A 95 -8.72 -5.85 -1.26
N LEU A 96 -9.08 -4.61 -1.62
CA LEU A 96 -8.22 -3.67 -2.33
C LEU A 96 -7.89 -2.48 -1.42
N LEU A 97 -6.61 -2.31 -1.14
CA LEU A 97 -6.03 -1.11 -0.55
C LEU A 97 -5.31 -0.31 -1.64
N VAL A 98 -5.59 0.98 -1.74
CA VAL A 98 -4.87 1.90 -2.64
C VAL A 98 -4.40 3.09 -1.81
N ASN A 99 -3.11 3.42 -1.90
CA ASN A 99 -2.56 4.65 -1.34
C ASN A 99 -1.97 5.55 -2.44
N ALA A 100 -1.89 6.83 -2.12
CA ALA A 100 -1.21 7.85 -2.91
C ALA A 100 0.10 8.21 -2.20
N SER A 101 1.20 8.35 -2.94
CA SER A 101 2.48 8.83 -2.36
C SER A 101 2.45 10.33 -2.02
N HIS A 102 1.39 11.03 -2.41
CA HIS A 102 1.20 12.47 -2.23
C HIS A 102 2.21 13.33 -2.99
N CYS A 103 2.79 12.81 -4.09
CA CYS A 103 3.64 13.60 -4.96
C CYS A 103 2.81 14.53 -5.87
N HIS A 104 3.38 15.66 -6.26
CA HIS A 104 2.73 16.68 -7.10
C HIS A 104 3.04 16.50 -8.59
N GLY A 105 3.32 15.27 -9.02
CA GLY A 105 3.63 14.93 -10.41
C GLY A 105 2.39 14.91 -11.31
N GLU A 106 2.59 15.19 -12.60
CA GLU A 106 1.54 15.16 -13.61
C GLU A 106 1.41 13.76 -14.23
N VAL A 107 0.25 13.12 -14.07
CA VAL A 107 -0.02 11.75 -14.53
C VAL A 107 -0.85 11.72 -15.81
N CYS A 108 -0.73 10.61 -16.55
CA CYS A 108 -1.55 10.34 -17.73
C CYS A 108 -3.05 10.26 -17.39
N THR A 109 -3.92 10.37 -18.40
CA THR A 109 -5.38 10.39 -18.17
C THR A 109 -5.98 9.01 -17.89
N ASP A 110 -5.28 7.93 -18.22
CA ASP A 110 -5.75 6.54 -18.16
C ASP A 110 -5.27 5.77 -16.90
N VAL A 111 -4.99 6.47 -15.78
CA VAL A 111 -4.46 5.85 -14.54
C VAL A 111 -5.31 4.68 -14.04
N ALA A 112 -6.64 4.74 -14.13
CA ALA A 112 -7.51 3.64 -13.71
C ALA A 112 -7.28 2.37 -14.53
N ALA A 113 -7.18 2.50 -15.85
CA ALA A 113 -6.91 1.38 -16.75
C ALA A 113 -5.52 0.78 -16.48
N ARG A 114 -4.51 1.64 -16.28
CA ARG A 114 -3.14 1.20 -15.94
C ARG A 114 -3.07 0.53 -14.57
N THR A 115 -3.86 1.01 -13.61
CA THR A 115 -3.98 0.40 -12.28
C THR A 115 -4.57 -1.02 -12.38
N ILE A 116 -5.63 -1.20 -13.16
CA ILE A 116 -6.21 -2.53 -13.39
C ILE A 116 -5.20 -3.45 -14.08
N ALA A 117 -4.51 -2.95 -15.10
CA ALA A 117 -3.51 -3.72 -15.84
C ALA A 117 -2.33 -4.14 -14.96
N VAL A 118 -1.78 -3.24 -14.12
CA VAL A 118 -0.66 -3.58 -13.24
C VAL A 118 -1.07 -4.60 -12.16
N VAL A 119 -2.30 -4.53 -11.64
CA VAL A 119 -2.80 -5.55 -10.71
C VAL A 119 -2.93 -6.91 -11.39
N LYS A 120 -3.42 -6.97 -12.63
CA LYS A 120 -3.46 -8.23 -13.41
C LYS A 120 -2.06 -8.80 -13.65
N GLN A 121 -1.09 -7.95 -14.03
CA GLN A 121 0.30 -8.37 -14.19
C GLN A 121 0.94 -8.88 -12.89
N ALA A 122 0.60 -8.27 -11.75
CA ALA A 122 1.04 -8.74 -10.45
C ALA A 122 0.38 -10.08 -10.10
N TYR A 123 -0.91 -10.24 -10.37
CA TYR A 123 -1.67 -11.48 -10.14
C TYR A 123 -1.12 -12.66 -10.95
N GLU A 124 -0.78 -12.45 -12.21
CA GLU A 124 -0.16 -13.47 -13.08
C GLU A 124 1.22 -13.94 -12.59
N LYS A 125 1.88 -13.15 -11.73
CA LYS A 125 3.20 -13.43 -11.15
C LYS A 125 3.12 -14.01 -9.74
N LEU A 126 1.94 -14.43 -9.27
CA LEU A 126 1.79 -15.04 -7.95
C LEU A 126 2.67 -16.29 -7.83
N GLU A 127 3.69 -16.20 -6.99
CA GLU A 127 4.61 -17.28 -6.67
C GLU A 127 4.80 -17.40 -5.16
N PRO A 128 5.16 -18.59 -4.63
CA PRO A 128 5.48 -18.75 -3.22
C PRO A 128 6.54 -17.78 -2.70
N VAL A 129 6.31 -17.21 -1.52
CA VAL A 129 7.24 -16.25 -0.90
C VAL A 129 7.44 -16.48 0.59
N ARG A 130 8.58 -16.00 1.10
CA ARG A 130 8.83 -15.77 2.53
C ARG A 130 8.53 -14.32 2.86
N VAL A 131 7.87 -14.09 3.99
CA VAL A 131 7.56 -12.74 4.48
C VAL A 131 8.44 -12.42 5.67
N GLY A 132 9.03 -11.22 5.65
CA GLY A 132 9.68 -10.60 6.78
C GLY A 132 9.14 -9.19 6.98
N TRP A 133 9.28 -8.68 8.19
CA TRP A 133 8.97 -7.28 8.50
C TRP A 133 10.04 -6.72 9.45
N GLY A 134 10.16 -5.40 9.47
CA GLY A 134 11.01 -4.70 10.43
C GLY A 134 10.64 -3.22 10.49
N SER A 135 11.20 -2.50 11.45
CA SER A 135 11.10 -1.05 11.52
C SER A 135 12.47 -0.40 11.76
N GLY A 136 12.58 0.86 11.38
CA GLY A 136 13.73 1.73 11.61
C GLY A 136 13.28 3.14 11.95
N SER A 137 14.23 4.02 12.19
CA SER A 137 13.98 5.43 12.52
C SER A 137 14.76 6.34 11.60
N GLU A 138 14.12 7.38 11.05
CA GLU A 138 14.75 8.44 10.27
C GLU A 138 14.17 9.81 10.67
N ASN A 139 15.02 10.74 11.09
CA ASN A 139 14.61 12.06 11.58
C ASN A 139 15.41 13.22 10.95
N ARG A 140 16.13 12.98 9.85
CA ARG A 140 17.01 13.97 9.18
C ARG A 140 16.42 14.57 7.92
N VAL A 141 15.37 13.98 7.35
CA VAL A 141 14.79 14.37 6.05
C VAL A 141 13.38 14.95 6.13
N MET A 142 12.86 15.15 7.34
CA MET A 142 11.50 15.62 7.58
C MET A 142 11.48 16.69 8.66
N GLU A 143 10.53 17.61 8.54
CA GLU A 143 10.26 18.65 9.53
C GLU A 143 8.76 18.75 9.78
N ASN A 144 8.37 19.14 10.99
CA ASN A 144 7.01 19.53 11.24
C ASN A 144 6.83 20.99 10.85
N ARG A 145 6.03 21.24 9.82
CA ARG A 145 5.74 22.61 9.36
C ARG A 145 4.91 23.44 10.36
N ARG A 146 4.48 22.90 11.50
CA ARG A 146 3.70 23.62 12.52
C ARG A 146 4.60 24.10 13.64
N LEU A 147 4.73 25.42 13.75
CA LEU A 147 5.42 26.10 14.84
C LEU A 147 4.41 26.41 15.94
N LEU A 148 4.77 26.07 17.18
CA LEU A 148 4.02 26.45 18.37
C LEU A 148 4.61 27.75 18.92
N LEU A 149 3.75 28.75 19.14
CA LEU A 149 4.14 30.08 19.58
C LEU A 149 3.96 30.22 21.09
N LYS A 150 4.76 31.10 21.72
CA LYS A 150 4.70 31.38 23.17
C LYS A 150 3.35 31.90 23.65
N ASN A 151 2.56 32.48 22.76
CA ASN A 151 1.21 32.96 23.05
C ASN A 151 0.12 31.85 22.95
N GLY A 152 0.53 30.59 22.75
CA GLY A 152 -0.36 29.43 22.65
C GLY A 152 -0.99 29.21 21.27
N LYS A 153 -0.67 30.04 20.28
CA LYS A 153 -1.12 29.86 18.89
C LYS A 153 -0.16 28.95 18.10
N GLN A 154 -0.62 28.50 16.93
CA GLN A 154 0.17 27.73 15.98
C GLN A 154 0.20 28.42 14.63
N VAL A 155 1.35 28.35 13.94
CA VAL A 155 1.53 28.84 12.57
C VAL A 155 2.11 27.73 11.71
N ASP A 156 1.62 27.62 10.46
CA ASP A 156 2.16 26.74 9.43
C ASP A 156 3.28 27.48 8.67
N VAL A 157 4.44 26.84 8.52
CA VAL A 157 5.51 27.21 7.59
C VAL A 157 5.03 26.92 6.17
N ARG A 158 4.70 27.97 5.41
CA ARG A 158 4.36 27.89 3.99
C ARG A 158 5.01 29.06 3.26
N HIS A 159 5.40 28.82 2.01
CA HIS A 159 5.96 29.86 1.16
C HIS A 159 5.07 31.11 1.04
N ALA A 160 3.75 30.96 1.17
CA ALA A 160 2.78 32.05 1.07
C ALA A 160 2.72 32.98 2.30
N TYR A 161 3.38 32.64 3.42
CA TYR A 161 3.27 33.37 4.68
C TYR A 161 4.64 33.83 5.18
N SER A 162 4.68 35.00 5.80
CA SER A 162 5.84 35.41 6.58
C SER A 162 6.01 34.47 7.78
N LEU A 163 7.25 34.11 8.07
CA LEU A 163 7.58 33.37 9.28
C LEU A 163 7.38 34.28 10.51
N PRO A 164 7.00 33.70 11.66
CA PRO A 164 7.01 34.42 12.94
C PRO A 164 8.44 34.83 13.30
N ALA A 165 8.59 35.83 14.17
CA ALA A 165 9.92 36.17 14.69
C ALA A 165 10.44 35.03 15.59
N ASP A 166 11.76 34.79 15.58
CA ASP A 166 12.39 33.70 16.33
C ASP A 166 12.04 33.77 17.83
N GLU A 167 11.93 34.97 18.40
CA GLU A 167 11.59 35.16 19.81
C GLU A 167 10.15 34.78 20.14
N GLU A 168 9.27 34.66 19.15
CA GLU A 168 7.85 34.27 19.31
C GLU A 168 7.66 32.76 19.27
N VAL A 169 8.61 32.01 18.67
CA VAL A 169 8.57 30.56 18.57
C VAL A 169 8.90 29.93 19.93
N ALA A 170 8.04 29.03 20.39
CA ALA A 170 8.26 28.24 21.59
C ALA A 170 8.92 26.90 21.25
N GLU A 171 8.37 26.19 20.27
CA GLU A 171 8.88 24.89 19.83
C GLU A 171 8.41 24.55 18.40
N ILE A 172 9.09 23.59 17.78
CA ILE A 172 8.68 22.95 16.53
C ILE A 172 7.89 21.70 16.91
N GLY A 173 6.76 21.46 16.25
CA GLY A 173 5.95 20.26 16.52
C GLY A 173 6.74 18.96 16.30
N PRO A 174 6.30 17.84 16.91
CA PRO A 174 7.00 16.56 16.77
C PRO A 174 6.88 16.01 15.34
N VAL A 175 7.83 15.18 14.95
CA VAL A 175 7.76 14.35 13.74
C VAL A 175 7.52 12.89 14.11
N ASP A 176 7.05 12.10 13.15
CA ASP A 176 7.00 10.64 13.26
C ASP A 176 8.17 10.05 12.48
N PRO A 177 9.25 9.60 13.17
CA PRO A 177 10.44 9.10 12.50
C PRO A 177 10.37 7.60 12.16
N GLU A 178 9.34 6.87 12.60
CA GLU A 178 9.29 5.42 12.41
C GLU A 178 9.03 5.06 10.94
N ILE A 179 9.84 4.14 10.41
CA ILE A 179 9.69 3.58 9.07
C ILE A 179 9.47 2.08 9.21
N GLY A 180 8.28 1.61 8.83
CA GLY A 180 7.98 0.19 8.69
C GLY A 180 8.37 -0.36 7.32
N VAL A 181 8.92 -1.57 7.29
CA VAL A 181 9.26 -2.29 6.05
C VAL A 181 8.61 -3.67 6.07
N LEU A 182 7.84 -3.97 5.02
CA LEU A 182 7.37 -5.31 4.70
C LEU A 182 8.21 -5.84 3.54
N ARG A 183 8.82 -7.01 3.72
CA ARG A 183 9.66 -7.67 2.72
C ARG A 183 9.05 -9.00 2.32
N LEU A 184 8.95 -9.25 1.02
CA LEU A 184 8.53 -10.52 0.46
C LEU A 184 9.63 -11.04 -0.46
N ASP A 185 10.23 -12.16 -0.08
CA ASP A 185 11.30 -12.80 -0.82
C ASP A 185 10.76 -14.02 -1.56
N ARG A 186 11.16 -14.21 -2.81
CA ARG A 186 10.96 -15.48 -3.50
C ARG A 186 11.71 -16.59 -2.77
N LEU A 187 11.26 -17.83 -2.93
CA LEU A 187 11.93 -18.97 -2.29
C LEU A 187 13.36 -19.20 -2.79
N ASN A 188 13.72 -18.70 -3.97
CA ASN A 188 15.06 -18.79 -4.54
C ASN A 188 16.00 -17.64 -4.15
N GLY A 189 15.56 -16.72 -3.27
CA GLY A 189 16.30 -15.51 -2.90
C GLY A 189 16.32 -14.46 -4.00
#